data_AF-A0A965CMQ4-F1
#
_entry.id   AF-A0A965CMQ4-F1
#
_cell.length_a   1.000
_cell.length_b   1.000
_cell.length_c   1.000
_cell.angle_alpha   90.00
_cell.angle_beta   90.00
_cell.angle_gamma   90.00
#
_symmetry.space_group_name_H-M   'P 1'
#
loop_
_entity.id
_entity.type
_entity.pdbx_description
1 polymer ?
#
loop_
_entity_poly.entity_id
_entity_poly.type
_entity_poly.pdbx_seq_one_letter_code
_entity_poly.pdbx_strand_id
1 'polypeptide(L)'
;MKRRDFVKAAGLGLAGATLAKPALAQSAPEIKWRLTSSFPKSLDTIYGAAETLAKSVAEATDNKFQIQVFASGEIVPGLQAADAVTNGTVEMCHTAPYYYFGKDPTFAFGTAVPFGMNSRQQNAWFYHGGGLDLLNEFFKSYNFLTLPGGNTGTQMGGWFRKEIKTIEDFKGLKMR
;
A
#
# COMPACT_ATOMS: atom_id res chain seq x y z
N MET A 1 49.77 36.64 39.86
CA MET A 1 49.64 35.43 39.01
C MET A 1 48.92 35.77 37.72
N LYS A 2 49.52 35.44 36.58
CA LYS A 2 49.25 36.06 35.27
C LYS A 2 48.12 35.32 34.54
N ARG A 3 47.04 36.02 34.22
CA ARG A 3 45.90 35.53 33.39
C ARG A 3 46.31 34.98 32.01
N ARG A 4 47.51 35.31 31.53
CA ARG A 4 48.06 34.83 30.24
C ARG A 4 48.62 33.41 30.29
N ASP A 5 48.90 32.88 31.48
CA ASP A 5 49.46 31.52 31.61
C ASP A 5 48.36 30.45 31.65
N PHE A 6 47.12 30.83 32.04
CA PHE A 6 45.95 29.94 32.03
C PHE A 6 45.48 29.59 30.61
N VAL A 7 45.53 30.55 29.68
CA VAL A 7 45.14 30.34 28.27
C VAL A 7 46.14 29.43 27.54
N LYS A 8 47.42 29.45 27.93
CA LYS A 8 48.44 28.53 27.37
C LYS A 8 48.31 27.10 27.89
N ALA A 9 47.84 26.91 29.14
CA ALA A 9 47.60 25.58 29.69
C ALA A 9 46.37 24.87 29.09
N ALA A 10 45.38 25.62 28.60
CA ALA A 10 44.23 25.06 27.90
C ALA A 10 44.52 24.67 26.43
N GLY A 11 45.61 25.17 25.85
CA GLY A 11 45.95 24.97 24.42
C GLY A 11 46.72 23.69 24.09
N LEU A 12 47.19 22.92 25.08
CA LEU A 12 48.04 21.74 24.87
C LEU A 12 47.41 20.41 25.31
N GLY A 13 46.13 20.40 25.69
CA GLY A 13 45.42 19.20 26.15
C GLY A 13 44.28 18.70 25.25
N LEU A 14 44.04 19.30 24.07
CA LEU A 14 42.87 18.98 23.23
C LEU A 14 43.19 18.18 21.96
N ALA A 15 44.44 17.75 21.76
CA ALA A 15 44.79 16.82 20.69
C ALA A 15 44.48 15.37 21.12
N GLY A 16 43.19 14.99 21.13
CA GLY A 16 42.83 13.59 21.39
C GLY A 16 41.40 13.33 21.85
N ALA A 17 40.65 14.35 22.26
CA ALA A 17 39.22 14.19 22.41
C ALA A 17 38.57 14.35 21.03
N THR A 18 38.39 13.25 20.30
CA THR A 18 37.27 13.17 19.37
C THR A 18 36.02 13.45 20.20
N LEU A 19 35.61 14.72 20.27
CA LEU A 19 34.24 15.05 20.65
C LEU A 19 33.40 14.18 19.73
N ALA A 20 32.78 13.14 20.30
CA ALA A 20 31.79 12.36 19.61
C ALA A 20 30.79 13.39 19.12
N LYS A 21 30.85 13.70 17.81
CA LYS A 21 29.78 14.46 17.18
C LYS A 21 28.55 13.66 17.57
N PRO A 22 27.58 14.21 18.33
CA PRO A 22 26.34 13.50 18.54
C PRO A 22 25.92 13.09 17.13
N ALA A 23 25.64 11.80 16.94
CA ALA A 23 25.04 11.34 15.70
C ALA A 23 23.78 12.20 15.55
N LEU A 24 23.87 13.28 14.78
CA LEU A 24 22.73 14.08 14.41
C LEU A 24 21.85 13.06 13.73
N ALA A 25 20.78 12.66 14.41
CA ALA A 25 19.82 11.70 13.89
C ALA A 25 19.55 12.14 12.46
N GLN A 26 20.07 11.37 11.49
CA GLN A 26 20.00 11.74 10.09
C GLN A 26 18.51 11.80 9.80
N SER A 27 17.97 13.02 9.69
CA SER A 27 16.53 13.20 9.62
C SER A 27 16.06 12.41 8.41
N ALA A 28 15.10 11.49 8.63
CA ALA A 28 14.50 10.75 7.53
C ALA A 28 14.11 11.74 6.41
N PRO A 29 14.36 11.40 5.14
CA PRO A 29 14.05 12.30 4.03
C PRO A 29 12.55 12.57 3.97
N GLU A 30 12.18 13.73 3.45
CA GLU A 30 10.79 13.99 3.10
C GLU A 30 10.43 13.19 1.84
N ILE A 31 9.34 12.43 1.90
CA ILE A 31 8.82 11.58 0.84
C ILE A 31 7.39 12.02 0.55
N LYS A 32 7.09 12.27 -0.73
CA LYS A 32 5.74 12.59 -1.20
C LYS A 32 5.35 11.65 -2.32
N TRP A 33 4.38 10.77 -2.05
CA TRP A 33 3.87 9.81 -3.02
C TRP A 33 2.43 10.13 -3.39
N ARG A 34 2.05 9.71 -4.60
CA ARG A 34 0.68 9.74 -5.10
C ARG A 34 0.15 8.31 -5.11
N LEU A 35 -1.04 8.15 -4.55
CA LEU A 35 -1.79 6.90 -4.56
C LEU A 35 -2.99 7.06 -5.48
N THR A 36 -3.06 6.29 -6.57
CA THR A 36 -4.28 6.20 -7.37
C THR A 36 -5.16 5.04 -6.90
N SER A 37 -6.43 5.31 -6.60
CA SER A 37 -7.40 4.32 -6.14
C SER A 37 -8.24 3.80 -7.29
N SER A 38 -8.52 2.49 -7.32
CA SER A 38 -9.51 1.93 -8.24
C SER A 38 -10.96 2.29 -7.88
N PHE A 39 -11.17 2.88 -6.70
CA PHE A 39 -12.49 3.08 -6.10
C PHE A 39 -12.90 4.57 -6.12
N PRO A 40 -14.20 4.87 -6.32
CA PRO A 40 -14.72 6.23 -6.22
C PRO A 40 -14.83 6.67 -4.74
N LYS A 41 -14.81 7.99 -4.50
CA LYS A 41 -14.97 8.58 -3.15
C LYS A 41 -16.28 8.21 -2.45
N SER A 42 -17.31 7.85 -3.21
CA SER A 42 -18.61 7.44 -2.67
C SER A 42 -18.59 6.08 -1.96
N LEU A 43 -17.56 5.26 -2.18
CA LEU A 43 -17.35 4.02 -1.42
C LEU A 43 -16.38 4.29 -0.26
N ASP A 44 -16.85 5.07 0.71
CA ASP A 44 -16.10 5.53 1.88
C ASP A 44 -15.34 4.41 2.61
N THR A 45 -15.91 3.22 2.71
CA THR A 45 -15.26 2.07 3.36
C THR A 45 -13.99 1.61 2.62
N ILE A 46 -14.08 1.35 1.32
CA ILE A 46 -12.95 0.82 0.54
C ILE A 46 -12.03 1.93 0.05
N TYR A 47 -12.55 3.08 -0.38
CA TYR A 47 -11.73 4.23 -0.73
C TYR A 47 -11.07 4.82 0.52
N GLY A 48 -11.81 4.99 1.61
CA GLY A 48 -11.29 5.54 2.87
C GLY A 48 -10.26 4.66 3.57
N ALA A 49 -10.12 3.38 3.20
CA ALA A 49 -8.98 2.57 3.63
C ALA A 49 -7.64 3.15 3.15
N ALA A 50 -7.59 3.71 1.93
CA ALA A 50 -6.40 4.39 1.43
C ALA A 50 -6.13 5.71 2.17
N GLU A 51 -7.18 6.44 2.54
CA GLU A 51 -7.05 7.67 3.34
C GLU A 51 -6.58 7.36 4.76
N THR A 52 -7.08 6.27 5.34
CA THR A 52 -6.63 5.76 6.64
C THR A 52 -5.15 5.42 6.61
N LEU A 53 -4.69 4.70 5.58
CA LEU A 53 -3.26 4.42 5.37
C LEU A 53 -2.45 5.71 5.26
N ALA A 54 -2.86 6.64 4.39
CA ALA A 54 -2.16 7.89 4.17
C ALA A 54 -2.02 8.72 5.46
N LYS A 55 -3.10 8.80 6.24
CA LYS A 55 -3.11 9.48 7.54
C LYS A 55 -2.19 8.80 8.54
N SER A 56 -2.28 7.48 8.70
CA SER A 56 -1.43 6.73 9.63
C SER A 56 0.06 6.86 9.30
N VAL A 57 0.43 6.84 8.01
CA VAL A 57 1.81 7.05 7.57
C VAL A 57 2.29 8.47 7.88
N ALA A 58 1.48 9.48 7.59
CA ALA A 58 1.82 10.86 7.89
C ALA A 58 2.00 11.08 9.41
N GLU A 59 1.08 10.57 10.23
CA GLU A 59 1.14 10.67 11.70
C GLU A 59 2.36 9.94 12.27
N ALA A 60 2.65 8.72 11.80
CA ALA A 60 3.78 7.92 12.29
C ALA A 60 5.15 8.49 11.88
N THR A 61 5.19 9.43 10.94
CA THR A 61 6.43 9.99 10.39
C THR A 61 6.58 11.50 10.64
N ASP A 62 5.76 12.09 11.52
CA ASP A 62 5.70 13.54 11.73
C ASP A 62 5.57 14.32 10.40
N ASN A 63 4.71 13.83 9.51
CA ASN A 63 4.47 14.34 8.15
C ASN A 63 5.66 14.27 7.19
N LYS A 64 6.73 13.53 7.51
CA LYS A 64 7.86 13.34 6.60
C LYS A 64 7.52 12.43 5.43
N PHE A 65 6.61 11.48 5.61
CA PHE A 65 6.09 10.69 4.50
C PHE A 65 4.61 11.01 4.29
N GLN A 66 4.32 11.68 3.17
CA GLN A 66 2.97 12.06 2.78
C GLN A 66 2.51 11.26 1.57
N ILE A 67 1.30 10.73 1.64
CA ILE A 67 0.64 10.01 0.55
C ILE A 67 -0.60 10.81 0.15
N GLN A 68 -0.62 11.35 -1.06
CA GLN A 68 -1.80 12.02 -1.60
C GLN A 68 -2.69 10.99 -2.32
N VAL A 69 -3.92 10.81 -1.84
CA VAL A 69 -4.88 9.83 -2.37
C VAL A 69 -5.74 10.47 -3.45
N PHE A 70 -5.82 9.80 -4.59
CA PHE A 70 -6.64 10.18 -5.74
C PHE A 70 -7.68 9.10 -6.01
N ALA A 71 -8.92 9.51 -6.25
CA ALA A 71 -10.00 8.59 -6.57
C ALA A 71 -9.92 8.06 -8.00
N SER A 72 -10.71 7.01 -8.27
CA SER A 72 -10.83 6.43 -9.61
C SER A 72 -11.16 7.50 -10.66
N GLY A 73 -10.33 7.58 -11.70
CA GLY A 73 -10.48 8.55 -12.79
C GLY A 73 -9.79 9.91 -12.59
N GLU A 74 -9.27 10.22 -11.40
CA GLU A 74 -8.57 11.51 -11.17
C GLU A 74 -7.15 11.52 -11.77
N ILE A 75 -6.47 10.37 -11.85
CA ILE A 75 -5.18 10.20 -12.54
C ILE A 75 -5.33 9.25 -13.74
N VAL A 76 -5.86 8.06 -13.49
CA VAL A 76 -6.16 7.04 -14.49
C VAL A 76 -7.52 6.40 -14.21
N PRO A 77 -8.18 5.78 -15.22
CA PRO A 77 -9.32 4.90 -14.98
C PRO A 77 -9.00 3.86 -13.90
N GLY A 78 -9.96 3.56 -13.01
CA GLY A 78 -9.69 2.69 -11.85
C GLY A 78 -9.15 1.29 -12.20
N LEU A 79 -9.54 0.73 -13.34
CA LEU A 79 -9.05 -0.57 -13.82
C LEU A 79 -7.61 -0.52 -14.38
N GLN A 80 -6.98 0.65 -14.45
CA GLN A 80 -5.60 0.86 -14.89
C GLN A 80 -4.65 1.24 -13.73
N ALA A 81 -5.13 1.21 -12.48
CA ALA A 81 -4.37 1.64 -11.31
C ALA A 81 -3.02 0.91 -11.16
N ALA A 82 -2.98 -0.42 -11.26
CA ALA A 82 -1.73 -1.18 -11.18
C ALA A 82 -0.80 -0.97 -12.39
N ASP A 83 -1.34 -0.71 -13.58
CA ASP A 83 -0.51 -0.37 -14.76
C ASP A 83 0.16 1.00 -14.57
N ALA A 84 -0.51 1.95 -13.93
CA ALA A 84 0.08 3.25 -13.60
C ALA A 84 1.26 3.12 -12.62
N VAL A 85 1.19 2.17 -11.68
CA VAL A 85 2.33 1.84 -10.79
C VAL A 85 3.43 1.12 -11.57
N THR A 86 3.07 0.11 -12.36
CA THR A 86 4.02 -0.66 -13.19
C THR A 86 4.88 0.25 -14.07
N ASN A 87 4.26 1.28 -14.65
CA ASN A 87 4.90 2.23 -15.56
C ASN A 87 5.60 3.40 -14.84
N GLY A 88 5.53 3.47 -13.51
CA GLY A 88 6.11 4.58 -12.73
C GLY A 88 5.37 5.91 -12.86
N THR A 89 4.13 5.91 -13.36
CA THR A 89 3.29 7.13 -13.46
C THR A 89 2.91 7.65 -12.08
N VAL A 90 2.65 6.74 -11.13
CA VAL A 90 2.40 7.00 -9.71
C VAL A 90 3.17 6.00 -8.87
N GLU A 91 3.48 6.37 -7.64
CA GLU A 91 4.36 5.58 -6.77
C GLU A 91 3.62 4.40 -6.13
N MET A 92 2.30 4.51 -5.97
CA MET A 92 1.47 3.42 -5.43
C MET A 92 0.02 3.47 -5.91
N CYS A 93 -0.72 2.38 -5.68
CA CYS A 93 -2.15 2.31 -5.91
C CYS A 93 -2.89 1.56 -4.79
N HIS A 94 -4.20 1.80 -4.65
CA HIS A 94 -5.09 0.94 -3.88
C HIS A 94 -6.10 0.29 -4.84
N THR A 95 -6.02 -1.03 -4.97
CA THR A 95 -6.79 -1.80 -5.95
C THR A 95 -7.08 -3.21 -5.46
N ALA A 96 -7.88 -3.93 -6.23
CA ALA A 96 -8.13 -5.36 -6.07
C ALA A 96 -7.43 -6.11 -7.22
N PRO A 97 -6.34 -6.85 -6.96
CA PRO A 97 -5.61 -7.63 -7.95
C PRO A 97 -6.47 -8.41 -8.97
N TYR A 98 -7.62 -8.98 -8.59
CA TYR A 98 -8.49 -9.71 -9.53
C TYR A 98 -8.98 -8.91 -10.76
N TYR A 99 -8.86 -7.58 -10.78
CA TYR A 99 -9.22 -6.73 -11.93
C TYR A 99 -8.29 -6.98 -13.11
N TYR A 100 -7.10 -7.50 -12.82
CA TYR A 100 -6.06 -7.79 -13.78
C TYR A 100 -6.01 -9.29 -14.14
N PHE A 101 -7.07 -10.05 -13.84
CA PHE A 101 -7.20 -11.47 -14.23
C PHE A 101 -6.97 -11.70 -15.73
N GLY A 102 -7.43 -10.78 -16.58
CA GLY A 102 -7.22 -10.84 -18.03
C GLY A 102 -5.76 -10.64 -18.47
N LYS A 103 -4.90 -10.11 -17.59
CA LYS A 103 -3.45 -9.99 -17.80
C LYS A 103 -2.74 -11.29 -17.42
N ASP A 104 -3.06 -11.80 -16.23
CA ASP A 104 -2.62 -13.12 -15.77
C ASP A 104 -3.60 -13.60 -14.66
N PRO A 105 -4.17 -14.82 -14.76
CA PRO A 105 -5.06 -15.38 -13.76
C PRO A 105 -4.49 -15.41 -12.32
N THR A 106 -3.17 -15.46 -12.19
CA THR A 106 -2.45 -15.49 -10.90
C THR A 106 -2.77 -14.27 -10.03
N PHE A 107 -3.08 -13.11 -10.64
CA PHE A 107 -3.51 -11.92 -9.92
C PHE A 107 -4.70 -12.17 -8.98
N ALA A 108 -5.62 -13.07 -9.35
CA ALA A 108 -6.83 -13.32 -8.56
C ALA A 108 -6.53 -13.84 -7.14
N PHE A 109 -5.41 -14.56 -6.94
CA PHE A 109 -5.00 -15.06 -5.63
C PHE A 109 -4.61 -13.94 -4.65
N GLY A 110 -4.27 -12.75 -5.16
CA GLY A 110 -4.08 -11.55 -4.35
C GLY A 110 -5.36 -10.86 -3.89
N THR A 111 -6.54 -11.30 -4.33
CA THR A 111 -7.84 -10.76 -3.89
C THR A 111 -8.76 -11.84 -3.37
N ALA A 112 -9.28 -12.69 -4.26
CA ALA A 112 -10.26 -13.72 -3.96
C ALA A 112 -10.47 -14.59 -5.21
N VAL A 113 -10.75 -15.87 -4.99
CA VAL A 113 -11.18 -16.82 -6.02
C VAL A 113 -12.50 -17.47 -5.58
N PRO A 114 -13.38 -17.90 -6.51
CA PRO A 114 -14.61 -18.60 -6.16
C PRO A 114 -14.34 -19.81 -5.26
N PHE A 115 -15.15 -19.99 -4.23
CA PHE A 115 -14.99 -21.06 -3.22
C PHE A 115 -13.64 -21.04 -2.48
N GLY A 116 -12.98 -19.88 -2.42
CA GLY A 116 -11.72 -19.69 -1.72
C GLY A 116 -11.87 -19.53 -0.20
N MET A 117 -10.81 -18.98 0.41
CA MET A 117 -10.71 -18.72 1.84
C MET A 117 -11.66 -17.60 2.30
N ASN A 118 -12.11 -17.67 3.55
CA ASN A 118 -12.71 -16.52 4.24
C ASN A 118 -11.62 -15.51 4.66
N SER A 119 -12.03 -14.33 5.12
CA SER A 119 -11.12 -13.23 5.48
C SER A 119 -10.06 -13.62 6.52
N ARG A 120 -10.44 -14.41 7.54
CA ARG A 120 -9.50 -14.86 8.59
C ARG A 120 -8.49 -15.86 8.05
N GLN A 121 -8.94 -16.82 7.23
CA GLN A 121 -8.08 -17.82 6.60
C GLN A 121 -7.11 -17.16 5.62
N GLN A 122 -7.60 -16.22 4.81
CA GLN A 122 -6.77 -15.50 3.85
C GLN A 122 -5.71 -14.64 4.54
N ASN A 123 -6.07 -13.92 5.61
CA ASN A 123 -5.10 -13.18 6.40
C ASN A 123 -4.06 -14.12 7.05
N ALA A 124 -4.49 -15.26 7.59
CA ALA A 124 -3.55 -16.25 8.14
C ALA A 124 -2.57 -16.76 7.06
N TRP A 125 -3.06 -17.03 5.85
CA TRP A 125 -2.21 -17.43 4.74
C TRP A 125 -1.23 -16.33 4.32
N PHE A 126 -1.69 -15.08 4.20
CA PHE A 126 -0.82 -13.95 3.84
C PHE A 126 0.30 -13.74 4.86
N TYR A 127 -0.05 -13.62 6.15
CA TYR A 127 0.90 -13.18 7.18
C TYR A 127 1.71 -14.32 7.80
N HIS A 128 1.21 -15.56 7.76
CA HIS A 128 1.82 -16.69 8.46
C HIS A 128 1.99 -17.93 7.60
N GLY A 129 1.28 -18.04 6.48
CA GLY A 129 1.34 -19.18 5.56
C GLY A 129 2.25 -18.97 4.34
N GLY A 130 3.02 -17.88 4.30
CA GLY A 130 3.91 -17.55 3.18
C GLY A 130 3.20 -17.02 1.93
N GLY A 131 1.88 -16.77 2.00
CA GLY A 131 1.10 -16.35 0.85
C GLY A 131 1.49 -14.99 0.28
N LEU A 132 1.84 -14.04 1.15
CA LEU A 132 2.24 -12.71 0.71
C LEU A 132 3.59 -12.74 -0.03
N ASP A 133 4.54 -13.53 0.45
CA ASP A 133 5.86 -13.67 -0.18
C ASP A 133 5.76 -14.32 -1.55
N LEU A 134 4.98 -15.41 -1.66
CA LEU A 134 4.70 -16.09 -2.93
C LEU A 134 4.08 -15.14 -3.97
N LEU A 135 3.10 -14.35 -3.55
CA LEU A 135 2.49 -13.36 -4.46
C LEU A 135 3.43 -12.23 -4.81
N ASN A 136 4.24 -11.76 -3.87
CA ASN A 136 5.21 -10.70 -4.15
C ASN A 136 6.36 -11.19 -5.04
N GLU A 137 6.71 -12.49 -5.03
CA GLU A 137 7.58 -13.08 -6.04
C GLU A 137 6.99 -12.94 -7.44
N PHE A 138 5.70 -13.23 -7.60
CA PHE A 138 4.97 -13.00 -8.85
C PHE A 138 4.90 -11.52 -9.23
N PHE A 139 4.48 -10.64 -8.32
CA PHE A 139 4.27 -9.20 -8.61
C PHE A 139 5.55 -8.43 -8.95
N LYS A 140 6.73 -8.92 -8.52
CA LYS A 140 8.02 -8.36 -8.95
C LYS A 140 8.18 -8.35 -10.48
N SER A 141 7.62 -9.34 -11.18
CA SER A 141 7.62 -9.36 -12.66
C SER A 141 6.84 -8.19 -13.30
N TYR A 142 5.99 -7.52 -12.51
CA TYR A 142 5.25 -6.31 -12.88
C TYR A 142 5.80 -5.05 -12.20
N ASN A 143 7.03 -5.09 -11.67
CA ASN A 143 7.71 -3.93 -11.09
C ASN A 143 7.01 -3.32 -9.86
N PHE A 144 6.27 -4.11 -9.08
CA PHE A 144 5.72 -3.68 -7.80
C PHE A 144 5.68 -4.81 -6.76
N LEU A 145 5.49 -4.40 -5.51
CA LEU A 145 5.13 -5.28 -4.39
C LEU A 145 3.75 -4.90 -3.90
N THR A 146 3.12 -5.81 -3.17
CA THR A 146 1.79 -5.64 -2.60
C THR A 146 1.82 -5.83 -1.09
N LEU A 147 0.89 -5.14 -0.42
CA LEU A 147 0.55 -5.34 0.98
C LEU A 147 -0.99 -5.47 1.06
N PRO A 148 -1.54 -6.38 1.87
CA PRO A 148 -3.00 -6.46 2.03
C PRO A 148 -3.57 -5.14 2.58
N GLY A 149 -4.44 -4.50 1.80
CA GLY A 149 -4.98 -3.15 2.07
C GLY A 149 -6.39 -3.12 2.65
N GLY A 150 -6.95 -4.26 3.05
CA GLY A 150 -8.31 -4.38 3.57
C GLY A 150 -8.99 -5.69 3.15
N ASN A 151 -10.13 -5.99 3.75
CA ASN A 151 -10.94 -7.16 3.38
C ASN A 151 -12.42 -6.87 3.65
N THR A 152 -13.30 -7.16 2.69
CA THR A 152 -14.74 -6.90 2.82
C THR A 152 -15.50 -8.05 3.50
N GLY A 153 -14.82 -9.18 3.77
CA GLY A 153 -15.48 -10.41 4.17
C GLY A 153 -16.24 -11.06 3.02
N THR A 154 -17.23 -11.89 3.36
CA THR A 154 -18.09 -12.52 2.35
C THR A 154 -18.98 -11.45 1.71
N GLN A 155 -18.85 -11.28 0.39
CA GLN A 155 -19.73 -10.39 -0.38
C GLN A 155 -21.08 -11.05 -0.64
N MET A 156 -22.10 -10.22 -0.87
CA MET A 156 -23.41 -10.67 -1.32
C MET A 156 -23.35 -11.21 -2.76
N GLY A 157 -24.30 -12.08 -3.13
CA GLY A 157 -24.35 -12.74 -4.45
C GLY A 157 -24.76 -11.85 -5.64
N GLY A 158 -24.88 -10.54 -5.43
CA GLY A 158 -25.30 -9.58 -6.46
C GLY A 158 -26.75 -9.11 -6.33
N TRP A 159 -27.18 -8.33 -7.32
CA TRP A 159 -28.51 -7.73 -7.38
C TRP A 159 -29.20 -8.15 -8.68
N PHE A 160 -30.40 -8.71 -8.57
CA PHE A 160 -31.12 -9.31 -9.69
C PHE A 160 -32.48 -8.64 -9.91
N ARG A 161 -32.88 -8.50 -11.18
CA ARG A 161 -34.20 -7.97 -11.57
C ARG A 161 -35.32 -9.00 -11.43
N LYS A 162 -34.96 -10.27 -11.30
CA LYS A 162 -35.84 -11.43 -11.18
C LYS A 162 -35.24 -12.39 -10.16
N GLU A 163 -36.08 -13.19 -9.54
CA GLU A 163 -35.63 -14.26 -8.65
C GLU A 163 -34.85 -15.33 -9.44
N ILE A 164 -33.83 -15.92 -8.81
CA ILE A 164 -32.99 -16.97 -9.39
C ILE A 164 -33.19 -18.24 -8.57
N LYS A 165 -33.80 -19.27 -9.16
CA LYS A 165 -34.17 -20.53 -8.47
C LYS A 165 -33.39 -21.73 -8.99
N THR A 166 -33.04 -21.69 -10.26
CA THR A 166 -32.44 -22.80 -11.00
C THR A 166 -31.25 -22.32 -11.82
N ILE A 167 -30.47 -23.25 -12.37
CA ILE A 167 -29.31 -22.91 -13.21
C ILE A 167 -29.76 -22.24 -14.51
N GLU A 168 -30.93 -22.61 -15.01
CA GLU A 168 -31.56 -22.13 -16.22
C GLU A 168 -31.86 -20.64 -16.17
N ASP A 169 -32.11 -20.09 -14.97
CA ASP A 169 -32.35 -18.66 -14.75
C ASP A 169 -31.11 -17.81 -15.04
N PHE A 170 -29.92 -18.41 -15.06
CA PHE A 170 -28.68 -17.73 -15.47
C PHE A 170 -28.44 -17.73 -16.98
N LYS A 171 -29.18 -18.54 -17.76
CA LYS A 171 -28.94 -18.67 -19.20
C LYS A 171 -29.27 -17.37 -19.92
N GLY A 172 -28.26 -16.77 -20.55
CA GLY A 172 -28.39 -15.49 -21.25
C GLY A 172 -28.47 -14.27 -20.33
N LEU A 173 -28.28 -14.45 -19.02
CA LEU A 173 -28.18 -13.34 -18.09
C LEU A 173 -26.92 -12.52 -18.39
N LYS A 174 -27.09 -11.23 -18.64
CA LYS A 174 -25.99 -10.27 -18.74
C LYS A 174 -25.67 -9.76 -17.33
N MET A 175 -24.62 -10.30 -16.73
CA MET A 175 -24.16 -9.96 -15.39
C MET A 175 -22.83 -9.20 -15.48
N ARG A 176 -22.68 -8.17 -14.64
CA ARG A 176 -21.43 -7.42 -14.47
C ARG A 176 -20.58 -8.08 -13.39
#